data_AF-A0A2S0MBV4-F1
#
_entry.id   AF-A0A2S0MBV4-F1
#
_cell.length_a   1.000
_cell.length_b   1.000
_cell.length_c   1.000
_cell.angle_alpha   90.00
_cell.angle_beta   90.00
_cell.angle_gamma   90.00
#
_symmetry.space_group_name_H-M   'P 1'
#
loop_
_entity.id
_entity.type
_entity.pdbx_description
1 polymer ?
#
loop_
_entity_poly.entity_id
_entity_poly.type
_entity_poly.pdbx_seq_one_letter_code
_entity_poly.pdbx_strand_id
1 'polypeptide(L)'
;MALAWGFSSAALAHGDMVPQAVDTSSLPQLGAKWLESNPYDKASPARGEALRIGSSAYNQNCARCHGLEALSGGIAPDLRKFDDDCISLADAAKKAACFKEMDDYYAGTVRRGRTRDGRVYMPPFEGTLTQEAIWAIRSYLEDRRDKTK
;
A
#
# COMPACT_ATOMS: atom_id res chain seq x y z
N MET A 1 -28.81 47.46 -4.45
CA MET A 1 -28.76 46.06 -3.96
C MET A 1 -28.48 45.18 -5.16
N ALA A 2 -27.22 44.80 -5.39
CA ALA A 2 -26.82 43.96 -6.53
C ALA A 2 -26.78 42.50 -6.06
N LEU A 3 -27.68 41.66 -6.57
CA LEU A 3 -27.65 40.22 -6.34
C LEU A 3 -26.59 39.61 -7.28
N ALA A 4 -25.48 39.16 -6.70
CA ALA A 4 -24.53 38.30 -7.39
C ALA A 4 -25.06 36.85 -7.35
N TRP A 5 -25.34 36.28 -8.51
CA TRP A 5 -25.63 34.85 -8.66
C TRP A 5 -24.31 34.07 -8.70
N GLY A 6 -24.07 33.22 -7.70
CA GLY A 6 -22.95 32.29 -7.67
C GLY A 6 -23.23 31.08 -8.56
N PHE A 7 -22.39 30.86 -9.57
CA PHE A 7 -22.39 29.63 -10.35
C PHE A 7 -21.68 28.53 -9.55
N SER A 8 -22.40 27.48 -9.17
CA SER A 8 -21.79 26.26 -8.61
C SER A 8 -21.35 25.35 -9.76
N SER A 9 -20.05 25.24 -9.98
CA SER A 9 -19.47 24.25 -10.90
C SER A 9 -19.71 22.84 -10.38
N ALA A 10 -20.36 21.98 -11.16
CA ALA A 10 -20.47 20.57 -10.86
C ALA A 10 -19.08 19.91 -11.01
N ALA A 11 -18.46 19.57 -9.89
CA ALA A 11 -17.23 18.78 -9.90
C ALA A 11 -17.57 17.31 -10.18
N LEU A 12 -17.12 16.79 -11.31
CA LEU A 12 -17.15 15.36 -11.62
C LEU A 12 -16.07 14.64 -10.77
N ALA A 13 -16.37 14.43 -9.48
CA ALA A 13 -15.46 13.82 -8.51
C ALA A 13 -15.55 12.29 -8.46
N HIS A 14 -16.12 11.65 -9.48
CA HIS A 14 -16.09 10.19 -9.59
C HIS A 14 -14.71 9.80 -10.12
N GLY A 15 -13.74 9.68 -9.22
CA GLY A 15 -12.42 9.16 -9.53
C GLY A 15 -12.54 7.77 -10.15
N ASP A 16 -11.74 7.52 -11.18
CA ASP A 16 -11.64 6.21 -11.82
C ASP A 16 -11.31 5.15 -10.77
N MET A 17 -12.10 4.07 -10.73
CA MET A 17 -11.86 2.94 -9.82
C MET A 17 -10.86 1.93 -10.39
N VAL A 18 -10.32 2.18 -11.58
CA VAL A 18 -9.21 1.41 -12.17
C VAL A 18 -7.92 1.73 -11.41
N PRO A 19 -7.10 0.72 -11.05
CA PRO A 19 -5.77 0.94 -10.50
C PRO A 19 -4.94 1.92 -11.34
N GLN A 20 -4.23 2.82 -10.66
CA GLN A 20 -3.43 3.87 -11.30
C GLN A 20 -1.96 3.50 -11.23
N ALA A 21 -1.27 3.59 -12.38
CA ALA A 21 0.17 3.39 -12.46
C ALA A 21 0.91 4.42 -11.58
N VAL A 22 2.05 3.99 -11.04
CA VAL A 22 2.87 4.79 -10.13
C VAL A 22 4.23 4.99 -10.78
N ASP A 23 4.69 6.24 -10.84
CA ASP A 23 6.05 6.54 -11.28
C ASP A 23 7.07 6.14 -10.21
N THR A 24 7.90 5.16 -10.54
CA THR A 24 8.96 4.62 -9.69
C THR A 24 10.35 4.84 -10.27
N SER A 25 10.49 5.75 -11.25
CA SER A 25 11.75 6.00 -11.97
C SER A 25 12.89 6.50 -11.07
N SER A 26 12.57 7.12 -9.94
CA SER A 26 13.52 7.61 -8.95
C SER A 26 13.95 6.57 -7.91
N LEU A 27 13.38 5.35 -7.93
CA LEU A 27 13.79 4.24 -7.08
C LEU A 27 14.84 3.36 -7.77
N PRO A 28 15.66 2.62 -7.00
CA PRO A 28 16.44 1.51 -7.54
C PRO A 28 15.52 0.49 -8.22
N GLN A 29 15.76 0.22 -9.50
CA GLN A 29 14.99 -0.73 -10.29
C GLN A 29 15.40 -2.17 -9.91
N LEU A 30 14.41 -2.99 -9.57
CA LEU A 30 14.54 -4.32 -8.96
C LEU A 30 14.51 -5.45 -10.00
N GLY A 31 14.10 -5.14 -11.23
CA GLY A 31 14.04 -6.08 -12.35
C GLY A 31 12.80 -6.99 -12.33
N ALA A 32 12.79 -7.97 -13.22
CA ALA A 32 11.61 -8.81 -13.47
C ALA A 32 11.38 -9.91 -12.41
N LYS A 33 12.45 -10.38 -11.75
CA LYS A 33 12.32 -11.38 -10.68
C LYS A 33 11.77 -10.69 -9.43
N TRP A 34 10.66 -11.21 -8.92
CA TRP A 34 10.11 -10.75 -7.66
C TRP A 34 11.03 -11.09 -6.49
N LEU A 35 11.29 -10.10 -5.66
CA LEU A 35 11.93 -10.23 -4.36
C LEU A 35 10.93 -10.82 -3.37
N GLU A 36 11.44 -11.51 -2.36
CA GLU A 36 10.65 -12.15 -1.30
C GLU A 36 10.50 -11.27 -0.06
N SER A 37 11.18 -10.13 -0.03
CA SER A 37 11.25 -9.24 1.14
C SER A 37 11.42 -7.80 0.69
N ASN A 38 10.97 -6.88 1.52
CA ASN A 38 11.00 -5.45 1.22
C ASN A 38 12.43 -4.91 1.07
N PRO A 39 12.86 -4.46 -0.13
CA PRO A 39 14.20 -3.89 -0.33
C PRO A 39 14.34 -2.45 0.18
N TYR A 40 13.23 -1.82 0.59
CA TYR A 40 13.17 -0.44 1.07
C TYR A 40 12.88 -0.38 2.58
N ASP A 41 13.47 -1.32 3.33
CA ASP A 41 13.41 -1.41 4.78
C ASP A 41 14.09 -0.20 5.48
N LYS A 42 14.16 -0.21 6.82
CA LYS A 42 14.75 0.87 7.63
C LYS A 42 16.23 1.13 7.36
N ALA A 43 16.98 0.14 6.86
CA ALA A 43 18.40 0.27 6.55
C ALA A 43 18.65 0.74 5.12
N SER A 44 17.63 0.68 4.25
CA SER A 44 17.74 1.06 2.84
C SER A 44 17.98 2.57 2.66
N PRO A 45 19.02 2.99 1.89
CA PRO A 45 19.23 4.40 1.57
C PRO A 45 18.11 4.98 0.70
N ALA A 46 17.35 4.14 0.00
CA ALA A 46 16.21 4.56 -0.81
C ALA A 46 14.91 4.73 0.00
N ARG A 47 14.90 4.42 1.31
CA ARG A 47 13.67 4.41 2.13
C ARG A 47 12.92 5.74 2.10
N GLY A 48 13.61 6.87 2.18
CA GLY A 48 12.96 8.19 2.18
C GLY A 48 12.12 8.40 0.91
N GLU A 49 12.68 8.03 -0.24
CA GLU A 49 12.00 8.12 -1.53
C GLU A 49 10.88 7.08 -1.66
N ALA A 50 11.12 5.86 -1.18
CA ALA A 50 10.10 4.81 -1.13
C ALA A 50 8.90 5.21 -0.27
N LEU A 51 9.11 5.92 0.85
CA LEU A 51 8.02 6.44 1.69
C LEU A 51 7.23 7.54 0.97
N ARG A 52 7.91 8.44 0.25
CA ARG A 52 7.26 9.51 -0.53
C ARG A 52 6.36 8.91 -1.62
N ILE A 53 6.89 7.99 -2.41
CA ILE A 53 6.15 7.29 -3.48
C ILE A 53 5.07 6.42 -2.88
N GLY A 54 5.39 5.62 -1.86
CA GLY A 54 4.49 4.68 -1.21
C GLY A 54 3.26 5.35 -0.60
N SER A 55 3.44 6.51 0.05
CA SER A 55 2.32 7.30 0.57
C SER A 55 1.37 7.77 -0.53
N SER A 56 1.92 8.31 -1.63
CA SER A 56 1.13 8.73 -2.80
C SER A 56 0.41 7.55 -3.46
N ALA A 57 1.14 6.46 -3.71
CA ALA A 57 0.62 5.24 -4.32
C ALA A 57 -0.49 4.61 -3.47
N TYR A 58 -0.30 4.55 -2.14
CA TYR A 58 -1.30 4.05 -1.20
C TYR A 58 -2.58 4.88 -1.23
N ASN A 59 -2.45 6.22 -1.20
CA ASN A 59 -3.60 7.12 -1.22
C ASN A 59 -4.42 7.00 -2.51
N GLN A 60 -3.75 6.77 -3.64
CA GLN A 60 -4.40 6.61 -4.94
C GLN A 60 -5.06 5.23 -5.10
N ASN A 61 -4.41 4.16 -4.64
CA ASN A 61 -4.79 2.79 -5.00
C ASN A 61 -5.43 1.97 -3.87
N CYS A 62 -5.19 2.32 -2.60
CA CYS A 62 -5.51 1.45 -1.46
C CYS A 62 -6.45 2.12 -0.45
N ALA A 63 -6.27 3.42 -0.21
CA ALA A 63 -6.92 4.14 0.89
C ALA A 63 -8.45 4.16 0.82
N ARG A 64 -9.03 4.04 -0.37
CA ARG A 64 -10.49 3.97 -0.53
C ARG A 64 -11.12 2.79 0.23
N CYS A 65 -10.41 1.67 0.32
CA CYS A 65 -10.91 0.46 1.00
C CYS A 65 -10.26 0.24 2.36
N HIS A 66 -8.96 0.51 2.46
CA HIS A 66 -8.17 0.29 3.67
C HIS A 66 -8.05 1.52 4.57
N GLY A 67 -8.71 2.62 4.19
CA GLY A 67 -8.75 3.89 4.90
C GLY A 67 -7.52 4.76 4.70
N LEU A 68 -7.67 6.06 4.97
CA LEU A 68 -6.55 6.99 4.94
C LEU A 68 -5.52 6.58 5.98
N GLU A 69 -4.24 6.77 5.67
CA GLU A 69 -3.15 6.43 6.57
C GLU A 69 -3.08 4.95 7.00
N ALA A 70 -3.70 4.06 6.21
CA ALA A 70 -3.89 2.64 6.56
C ALA A 70 -4.79 2.38 7.78
N LEU A 71 -5.49 3.39 8.29
CA LEU A 71 -6.49 3.27 9.34
C LEU A 71 -7.85 2.91 8.72
N SER A 72 -8.21 1.63 8.78
CA SER A 72 -9.47 1.17 8.19
C SER A 72 -10.70 1.77 8.87
N GLY A 73 -11.69 2.15 8.05
CA GLY A 73 -13.04 2.52 8.47
C GLY A 73 -14.05 1.36 8.48
N GLY A 74 -13.60 0.11 8.32
CA GLY A 74 -14.44 -1.10 8.39
C GLY A 74 -14.82 -1.73 7.05
N ILE A 75 -14.41 -1.16 5.91
CA ILE A 75 -14.66 -1.74 4.57
C ILE A 75 -13.73 -2.94 4.30
N ALA A 76 -12.43 -2.75 4.54
CA ALA A 76 -11.40 -3.78 4.39
C ALA A 76 -10.50 -3.83 5.65
N PRO A 77 -9.61 -4.82 5.82
CA PRO A 77 -8.75 -4.91 7.00
C PRO A 77 -7.87 -3.66 7.22
N ASP A 78 -7.58 -3.35 8.49
CA ASP A 78 -6.59 -2.34 8.89
C ASP A 78 -5.18 -2.85 8.58
N LEU A 79 -4.52 -2.22 7.60
CA LEU A 79 -3.22 -2.67 7.09
C LEU A 79 -2.05 -2.31 8.02
N ARG A 80 -2.30 -1.69 9.16
CA ARG A 80 -1.28 -1.49 10.20
C ARG A 80 -1.15 -2.71 11.11
N LYS A 81 -2.11 -3.63 11.05
CA LYS A 81 -2.26 -4.74 12.01
C LYS A 81 -2.04 -6.13 11.42
N PHE A 82 -1.93 -6.25 10.10
CA PHE A 82 -1.90 -7.56 9.45
C PHE A 82 -0.67 -8.41 9.81
N ASP A 83 0.40 -7.81 10.35
CA ASP A 83 1.59 -8.49 10.85
C ASP A 83 1.84 -8.31 12.36
N ASP A 84 0.80 -7.96 13.14
CA ASP A 84 0.89 -7.75 14.59
C ASP A 84 1.39 -8.99 15.34
N ASP A 85 1.00 -10.19 14.88
CA ASP A 85 1.42 -11.45 15.49
C ASP A 85 2.96 -11.59 15.48
N CYS A 86 3.64 -11.13 14.42
CA CYS A 86 5.09 -11.14 14.33
C CYS A 86 5.76 -10.22 15.37
N ILE A 87 5.11 -9.12 15.75
CA ILE A 87 5.66 -8.12 16.69
C ILE A 87 5.81 -8.73 18.09
N SER A 88 4.87 -9.57 18.49
CA SER A 88 4.83 -10.18 19.83
C SER A 88 5.86 -11.30 20.04
N LEU A 89 6.50 -11.79 18.97
CA LEU A 89 7.48 -12.86 19.05
C LEU A 89 8.75 -12.42 19.81
N ALA A 90 9.08 -13.15 20.88
CA ALA A 90 10.25 -12.86 21.71
C ALA A 90 11.57 -13.26 21.03
N ASP A 91 11.57 -14.38 20.29
CA ASP A 91 12.74 -14.88 19.58
C ASP A 91 12.99 -14.07 18.30
N ALA A 92 14.21 -13.50 18.18
CA ALA A 92 14.56 -12.61 17.08
C ALA A 92 14.58 -13.32 15.71
N ALA A 93 15.02 -14.58 15.67
CA ALA A 93 15.09 -15.34 14.42
C ALA A 93 13.69 -15.71 13.92
N LYS A 94 12.81 -16.16 14.82
CA LYS A 94 11.40 -16.42 14.50
C LYS A 94 10.66 -15.15 14.11
N LYS A 95 10.95 -14.02 14.78
CA LYS A 95 10.39 -12.71 14.41
C LYS A 95 10.80 -12.31 13.00
N ALA A 96 12.08 -12.42 12.66
CA ALA A 96 12.58 -12.09 11.32
C ALA A 96 11.96 -13.01 10.25
N ALA A 97 11.87 -14.32 10.51
CA ALA A 97 11.21 -15.26 9.61
C ALA A 97 9.73 -14.93 9.40
N CYS A 98 9.00 -14.61 10.48
CA CYS A 98 7.59 -14.19 10.41
C CYS A 98 7.41 -12.96 9.52
N PHE A 99 8.22 -11.91 9.70
CA PHE A 99 8.12 -10.73 8.83
C PHE A 99 8.42 -11.04 7.36
N LYS A 100 9.37 -11.94 7.08
CA LYS A 100 9.64 -12.38 5.70
C LYS A 100 8.44 -13.13 5.10
N GLU A 101 7.78 -13.99 5.86
CA GLU A 101 6.53 -14.66 5.43
C GLU A 101 5.41 -13.63 5.18
N MET A 102 5.32 -12.60 6.02
CA MET A 102 4.34 -11.53 5.86
C MET A 102 4.62 -10.62 4.67
N ASP A 103 5.88 -10.47 4.26
CA ASP A 103 6.27 -9.78 3.03
C ASP A 103 5.83 -10.58 1.78
N ASP A 104 6.04 -11.90 1.76
CA ASP A 104 5.58 -12.76 0.67
C ASP A 104 4.04 -12.78 0.59
N TYR A 105 3.37 -12.92 1.74
CA TYR A 105 1.92 -12.83 1.84
C TYR A 105 1.41 -11.49 1.31
N TYR A 106 2.05 -10.38 1.69
CA TYR A 106 1.70 -9.04 1.22
C TYR A 106 1.86 -8.91 -0.30
N ALA A 107 3.06 -9.20 -0.83
CA ALA A 107 3.35 -9.06 -2.24
C ALA A 107 2.43 -9.95 -3.08
N GLY A 108 2.22 -11.20 -2.65
CA GLY A 108 1.29 -12.12 -3.30
C GLY A 108 -0.16 -11.64 -3.27
N THR A 109 -0.61 -11.06 -2.16
CA THR A 109 -1.97 -10.53 -2.00
C THR A 109 -2.21 -9.30 -2.88
N VAL A 110 -1.28 -8.33 -2.88
CA VAL A 110 -1.43 -7.11 -3.70
C VAL A 110 -1.40 -7.45 -5.18
N ARG A 111 -0.50 -8.34 -5.59
CA ARG A 111 -0.38 -8.74 -7.00
C ARG A 111 -1.64 -9.43 -7.53
N ARG A 112 -2.14 -10.43 -6.80
CA ARG A 112 -3.21 -11.32 -7.28
C ARG A 112 -4.60 -10.92 -6.81
N GLY A 113 -4.71 -9.98 -5.89
CA GLY A 113 -5.98 -9.59 -5.28
C GLY A 113 -6.61 -10.70 -4.43
N ARG A 114 -7.88 -10.52 -4.07
CA ARG A 114 -8.69 -11.48 -3.31
C ARG A 114 -10.08 -11.57 -3.92
N THR A 115 -10.47 -12.78 -4.30
CA THR A 115 -11.79 -13.12 -4.84
C THR A 115 -12.40 -14.25 -4.02
N ARG A 116 -13.69 -14.17 -3.73
CA ARG A 116 -14.46 -15.26 -3.08
C ARG A 116 -15.83 -15.35 -3.74
N ASP A 117 -16.25 -16.57 -4.06
CA ASP A 117 -17.53 -16.84 -4.74
C ASP A 117 -17.75 -16.00 -6.02
N GLY A 118 -16.69 -15.82 -6.81
CA GLY A 118 -16.71 -15.01 -8.03
C GLY A 118 -16.74 -13.49 -7.82
N ARG A 119 -16.76 -13.00 -6.58
CA ARG A 119 -16.75 -11.58 -6.24
C ARG A 119 -15.34 -11.11 -5.87
N VAL A 120 -14.89 -10.03 -6.51
CA VAL A 120 -13.60 -9.39 -6.20
C VAL A 120 -13.76 -8.53 -4.94
N TYR A 121 -13.01 -8.87 -3.90
CA TYR A 121 -12.93 -8.12 -2.63
C TYR A 121 -11.73 -7.19 -2.58
N MET A 122 -10.64 -7.60 -3.23
CA MET A 122 -9.44 -6.78 -3.44
C MET A 122 -9.00 -6.98 -4.88
N PRO A 123 -8.92 -5.91 -5.70
CA PRO A 123 -8.50 -6.06 -7.09
C PRO A 123 -7.03 -6.50 -7.17
N PRO A 124 -6.64 -7.23 -8.23
CA PRO A 124 -5.23 -7.48 -8.53
C PRO A 124 -4.57 -6.19 -9.01
N PHE A 125 -3.30 -5.99 -8.64
CA PHE A 125 -2.51 -4.84 -9.05
C PHE A 125 -1.32 -5.22 -9.95
N GLU A 126 -1.06 -6.51 -10.14
CA GLU A 126 -0.03 -6.96 -11.07
C GLU A 126 -0.36 -6.53 -12.50
N GLY A 127 0.64 -5.99 -13.21
CA GLY A 127 0.48 -5.39 -14.54
C GLY A 127 0.17 -3.89 -14.52
N THR A 128 -0.32 -3.35 -13.40
CA THR A 128 -0.51 -1.89 -13.23
C THR A 128 0.54 -1.28 -12.31
N LEU A 129 0.80 -1.92 -11.16
CA LEU A 129 1.85 -1.51 -10.24
C LEU A 129 3.12 -2.30 -10.52
N THR A 130 4.23 -1.57 -10.61
CA THR A 130 5.57 -2.16 -10.68
C THR A 130 5.95 -2.79 -9.35
N GLN A 131 7.02 -3.60 -9.35
CA GLN A 131 7.50 -4.21 -8.12
C GLN A 131 7.96 -3.15 -7.11
N GLU A 132 8.62 -2.10 -7.61
CA GLU A 132 9.06 -0.94 -6.87
C GLU A 132 7.88 -0.22 -6.21
N ALA A 133 6.75 -0.09 -6.91
CA ALA A 133 5.56 0.58 -6.38
C ALA A 133 4.94 -0.21 -5.23
N ILE A 134 4.82 -1.53 -5.38
CA ILE A 134 4.27 -2.40 -4.33
C ILE A 134 5.19 -2.41 -3.10
N TRP A 135 6.52 -2.49 -3.28
CA TRP A 135 7.44 -2.40 -2.15
C TRP A 135 7.48 -1.02 -1.50
N ALA A 136 7.32 0.06 -2.28
CA ALA A 136 7.20 1.40 -1.73
C ALA A 136 5.94 1.53 -0.83
N ILE A 137 4.80 0.97 -1.26
CA ILE A 137 3.59 0.89 -0.43
C ILE A 137 3.88 0.06 0.84
N ARG A 138 4.59 -1.05 0.74
CA ARG A 138 4.99 -1.86 1.92
C ARG A 138 5.76 -1.02 2.94
N SER A 139 6.78 -0.28 2.51
CA SER A 139 7.54 0.60 3.41
C SER A 139 6.67 1.67 4.07
N TYR A 140 5.68 2.20 3.34
CA TYR A 140 4.70 3.12 3.90
C TYR A 140 3.84 2.47 4.99
N LEU A 141 3.35 1.24 4.76
CA LEU A 141 2.56 0.50 5.76
C LEU A 141 3.38 0.20 7.03
N GLU A 142 4.65 -0.19 6.87
CA GLU A 142 5.57 -0.39 8.00
C GLU A 142 5.77 0.89 8.81
N ASP A 143 5.95 2.05 8.15
CA ASP A 143 6.05 3.35 8.81
C ASP A 143 4.76 3.73 9.54
N ARG A 144 3.59 3.45 8.93
CA ARG A 144 2.28 3.71 9.55
C ARG A 144 2.04 2.85 10.78
N ARG A 145 2.39 1.57 10.73
CA ARG A 145 2.32 0.66 11.89
C ARG A 145 3.19 1.17 13.03
N ASP A 146 4.43 1.56 12.73
CA ASP A 146 5.39 1.96 13.75
C ASP A 146 5.01 3.29 14.44
N LYS A 147 4.29 4.19 13.75
CA LYS A 147 3.76 5.45 14.31
C LYS A 147 2.49 5.29 15.16
N THR A 148 1.89 4.10 15.17
CA THR A 148 0.66 3.82 15.94
C THR A 148 0.89 3.05 17.24
N LYS A 149 2.15 2.79 17.55
CA LYS A 149 2.60 2.28 18.86
C LYS A 149 2.93 3.45 19.77
#